data_AF-D3S5C8-F1
#
_entry.id   AF-D3S5C8-F1
#
_cell.length_a   1.000
_cell.length_b   1.000
_cell.length_c   1.000
_cell.angle_alpha   90.00
_cell.angle_beta   90.00
_cell.angle_gamma   90.00
#
_symmetry.space_group_name_H-M   'P 1'
#
loop_
_entity.id
_entity.type
_entity.pdbx_description
1 polymer ?
#
loop_
_entity_poly.entity_id
_entity_poly.type
_entity_poly.pdbx_seq_one_letter_code
_entity_poly.pdbx_strand_id
1 'polypeptide(L)'
;MISSVSNFDKGKAVILGIGLYIFIVVVINEVVYHFIGKYIVYPADMANLQRFNDFVSIIGFLLSLSISTYYCSKGKVKDFAKFSLKFFGIFFILGIALFLGMTFFTKHIPSMGVYTALALFFYLLNVFERLNKD
;
A
#
# COMPACT_ATOMS: atom_id res chain seq x y z
N MET A 1 30.32 -26.78 10.26
CA MET A 1 30.34 -25.39 9.73
C MET A 1 29.00 -25.16 9.05
N ILE A 2 27.97 -24.76 9.82
CA ILE A 2 26.65 -24.45 9.25
C ILE A 2 26.80 -23.08 8.60
N SER A 3 26.87 -23.03 7.28
CA SER A 3 26.83 -21.77 6.56
C SER A 3 25.59 -21.02 7.01
N SER A 4 25.79 -19.83 7.58
CA SER A 4 24.71 -18.91 7.91
C SER A 4 24.10 -18.40 6.61
N VAL A 5 23.32 -19.24 5.93
CA VAL A 5 22.44 -18.80 4.85
C VAL A 5 21.48 -17.83 5.51
N SER A 6 21.69 -16.53 5.27
CA SER A 6 20.81 -15.47 5.77
C SER A 6 19.37 -15.90 5.55
N ASN A 7 18.57 -15.91 6.62
CA ASN A 7 17.13 -16.23 6.55
C ASN A 7 16.33 -15.21 5.71
N PHE A 8 17.00 -14.23 5.13
CA PHE A 8 16.44 -13.20 4.28
C PHE A 8 17.41 -12.85 3.13
N ASP A 9 16.96 -13.07 1.89
CA ASP A 9 17.67 -12.62 0.68
C ASP A 9 17.27 -11.18 0.36
N LYS A 10 18.00 -10.23 0.96
CA LYS A 10 17.75 -8.79 0.84
C LYS A 10 17.84 -8.30 -0.62
N GLY A 11 18.82 -8.81 -1.38
CA GLY A 11 19.03 -8.38 -2.76
C GLY A 11 17.84 -8.71 -3.64
N LYS A 12 17.36 -9.96 -3.57
CA LYS A 12 16.14 -10.37 -4.32
C LYS A 12 14.90 -9.63 -3.84
N ALA A 13 14.76 -9.39 -2.53
CA ALA A 13 13.62 -8.67 -1.98
C ALA A 13 13.53 -7.21 -2.48
N VAL A 14 14.67 -6.53 -2.63
CA VAL A 14 14.73 -5.16 -3.15
C VAL A 14 14.34 -5.14 -4.63
N ILE A 15 14.92 -6.02 -5.46
CA ILE A 15 14.64 -6.07 -6.90
C ILE A 15 13.15 -6.37 -7.14
N LEU A 16 12.63 -7.39 -6.47
CA LEU A 16 11.21 -7.78 -6.57
C LEU A 16 10.29 -6.66 -6.05
N GLY A 17 10.66 -6.02 -4.93
CA GLY A 17 9.90 -4.93 -4.33
C GLY A 17 9.78 -3.72 -5.26
N ILE A 18 10.87 -3.29 -5.87
CA ILE A 18 10.88 -2.15 -6.82
C ILE A 18 10.01 -2.48 -8.05
N GLY A 19 10.18 -3.67 -8.64
CA GLY A 19 9.38 -4.09 -9.80
C GLY A 19 7.88 -4.12 -9.49
N LEU A 20 7.49 -4.67 -8.34
CA LEU A 20 6.10 -4.69 -7.88
C LEU A 20 5.56 -3.29 -7.61
N TYR A 21 6.37 -2.41 -6.99
CA TYR A 21 5.96 -1.05 -6.67
C TYR A 21 5.63 -0.25 -7.92
N ILE A 22 6.54 -0.26 -8.90
CA ILE A 22 6.34 0.42 -10.19
C ILE A 22 5.08 -0.12 -10.86
N PHE A 23 4.92 -1.45 -10.91
CA PHE A 23 3.75 -2.08 -11.50
C PHE A 23 2.45 -1.63 -10.83
N ILE A 24 2.37 -1.67 -9.49
CA ILE A 24 1.17 -1.26 -8.75
C ILE A 24 0.84 0.21 -9.00
N VAL A 25 1.82 1.11 -8.87
CA VAL A 25 1.59 2.56 -9.03
C VAL A 25 1.13 2.87 -10.45
N VAL A 26 1.81 2.33 -11.46
CA VAL A 26 1.46 2.59 -12.87
C VAL A 26 0.07 2.05 -13.18
N VAL A 27 -0.19 0.77 -12.89
CA VAL A 27 -1.47 0.13 -13.25
C VAL A 27 -2.64 0.79 -12.54
N ILE A 28 -2.53 1.02 -11.23
CA ILE A 28 -3.64 1.57 -10.45
C ILE A 28 -3.94 3.00 -10.86
N ASN A 29 -2.91 3.84 -11.02
CA ASN A 29 -3.12 5.21 -11.44
C ASN A 29 -3.78 5.24 -12.83
N GLU A 30 -3.22 4.57 -13.84
CA GLU A 30 -3.79 4.53 -15.19
C GLU A 30 -5.26 4.10 -15.20
N VAL A 31 -5.56 2.99 -14.53
CA VAL A 31 -6.92 2.46 -14.43
C VAL A 31 -7.85 3.49 -13.78
N VAL A 32 -7.44 4.10 -12.66
CA VAL A 32 -8.28 5.05 -11.94
C VAL A 32 -8.48 6.33 -12.74
N TYR A 33 -7.42 6.90 -13.33
CA TYR A 33 -7.50 8.09 -14.20
C TYR A 33 -8.50 7.90 -15.34
N HIS A 34 -8.49 6.72 -15.97
CA HIS A 34 -9.44 6.39 -17.03
C HIS A 34 -10.91 6.51 -16.58
N PHE A 35 -11.23 6.09 -15.35
CA PHE A 35 -12.59 6.15 -14.83
C PHE A 35 -12.98 7.52 -14.28
N ILE A 36 -12.04 8.25 -13.69
CA ILE A 36 -12.37 9.46 -12.93
C ILE A 36 -12.16 10.77 -13.69
N GLY A 37 -11.50 10.77 -14.85
CA GLY A 37 -11.06 11.99 -15.54
C GLY A 37 -12.17 13.02 -15.77
N LYS A 38 -13.40 12.56 -16.02
CA LYS A 38 -14.60 13.40 -16.21
C LYS A 38 -15.14 14.07 -14.94
N TYR A 39 -14.69 13.66 -13.75
CA TYR A 39 -15.10 14.21 -12.46
C TYR A 39 -14.12 15.25 -11.90
N ILE A 40 -13.04 15.54 -12.63
CA ILE A 40 -12.08 16.59 -12.27
C ILE A 40 -12.65 17.93 -12.77
N VAL A 41 -13.38 18.63 -11.92
CA VAL A 41 -14.06 19.89 -12.30
C VAL A 41 -13.50 21.08 -11.55
N TYR A 42 -13.13 20.90 -10.28
CA TYR A 42 -12.68 21.97 -9.41
C TYR A 42 -11.19 21.88 -9.10
N PRO A 43 -10.50 23.00 -8.80
CA PRO A 43 -9.10 22.98 -8.37
C PRO A 43 -8.86 22.08 -7.15
N ALA A 44 -9.84 21.97 -6.25
CA ALA A 44 -9.80 21.09 -5.09
C ALA A 44 -9.76 19.60 -5.48
N ASP A 45 -10.38 19.21 -6.61
CA ASP A 45 -10.36 17.83 -7.09
C ASP A 45 -8.95 17.41 -7.52
N MET A 46 -8.17 18.33 -8.13
CA MET A 46 -6.77 18.09 -8.47
C MET A 46 -5.91 17.88 -7.21
N ALA A 47 -6.12 18.67 -6.16
CA ALA A 47 -5.42 18.48 -4.89
C ALA A 47 -5.79 17.15 -4.22
N ASN A 48 -7.06 16.76 -4.28
CA ASN A 48 -7.52 15.48 -3.73
C ASN A 48 -7.02 14.28 -4.57
N LEU A 49 -6.88 14.46 -5.88
CA LEU A 49 -6.28 13.48 -6.78
C LEU A 49 -4.79 13.27 -6.49
N GLN A 50 -4.06 14.36 -6.19
CA GLN A 50 -2.68 14.23 -5.71
C GLN A 50 -2.62 13.40 -4.41
N ARG A 51 -3.52 13.66 -3.46
CA ARG A 51 -3.60 12.87 -2.22
C ARG A 51 -3.95 11.40 -2.48
N PHE A 52 -4.72 11.11 -3.53
CA PHE A 52 -4.96 9.74 -3.99
C PHE A 52 -3.68 9.10 -4.56
N ASN A 53 -2.93 9.81 -5.41
CA ASN A 53 -1.65 9.32 -5.93
C ASN A 53 -0.66 9.03 -4.78
N ASP A 54 -0.64 9.90 -3.76
CA ASP A 54 0.18 9.72 -2.56
C ASP A 54 -0.24 8.47 -1.78
N PHE A 55 -1.56 8.24 -1.61
CA PHE A 55 -2.09 7.01 -1.03
C PHE A 55 -1.62 5.76 -1.79
N VAL A 56 -1.76 5.75 -3.12
CA VAL A 56 -1.35 4.63 -3.97
C VAL A 56 0.15 4.39 -3.84
N SER A 57 0.95 5.45 -3.81
CA SER A 57 2.41 5.37 -3.68
C SER A 57 2.82 4.82 -2.31
N ILE A 58 2.27 5.36 -1.22
CA ILE A 58 2.64 4.96 0.15
C ILE A 58 2.19 3.52 0.44
N ILE A 59 0.91 3.22 0.24
CA ILE A 59 0.38 1.89 0.56
C ILE A 59 0.88 0.87 -0.46
N GLY A 60 1.01 1.25 -1.73
CA GLY A 60 1.62 0.41 -2.77
C GLY A 60 3.07 0.04 -2.42
N PHE A 61 3.89 0.99 -1.98
CA PHE A 61 5.25 0.72 -1.51
C PHE A 61 5.28 -0.28 -0.35
N LEU A 62 4.42 -0.07 0.66
CA LEU A 62 4.35 -0.95 1.83
C LEU A 62 3.85 -2.35 1.47
N LEU A 63 2.93 -2.45 0.51
CA LEU A 63 2.44 -3.70 -0.03
C LEU A 63 3.55 -4.44 -0.79
N SER A 64 4.25 -3.77 -1.71
CA SER A 64 5.37 -4.33 -2.46
C SER A 64 6.49 -4.82 -1.55
N LEU A 65 6.84 -4.04 -0.54
CA LEU A 65 7.81 -4.42 0.48
C LEU A 65 7.36 -5.67 1.26
N SER A 66 6.08 -5.73 1.65
CA SER A 66 5.53 -6.86 2.38
C SER A 66 5.51 -8.13 1.52
N ILE A 67 5.10 -8.02 0.25
CA ILE A 67 5.11 -9.13 -0.71
C ILE A 67 6.53 -9.65 -0.90
N SER A 68 7.47 -8.77 -1.24
CA SER A 68 8.83 -9.19 -1.56
C SER A 68 9.54 -9.78 -0.35
N THR A 69 9.34 -9.20 0.83
CA THR A 69 9.85 -9.75 2.09
C THR A 69 9.24 -11.11 2.38
N TYR A 70 7.94 -11.30 2.19
CA TYR A 70 7.28 -12.59 2.43
C TYR A 70 7.83 -13.71 1.54
N TYR A 71 8.13 -13.42 0.27
CA TYR A 71 8.69 -14.41 -0.66
C TYR A 71 10.18 -14.68 -0.44
N CYS A 72 10.95 -13.69 0.02
CA CYS A 72 12.41 -13.79 0.14
C CYS A 72 12.91 -14.08 1.57
N SER A 73 12.01 -14.27 2.55
CA SER A 73 12.38 -14.51 3.96
C SER A 73 11.83 -15.82 4.54
N LYS A 74 12.39 -16.22 5.69
CA LYS A 74 11.96 -17.39 6.49
C LYS A 74 11.80 -17.01 7.97
N GLY A 75 11.08 -17.85 8.71
CA GLY A 75 10.88 -17.69 10.16
C GLY A 75 10.11 -16.43 10.53
N LYS A 76 10.48 -15.79 11.65
CA LYS A 76 9.80 -14.61 12.19
C LYS A 76 9.62 -13.46 11.19
N VAL A 77 10.61 -13.24 10.31
CA VAL A 77 10.55 -12.18 9.27
C VAL A 77 9.42 -12.46 8.28
N LYS A 78 9.23 -13.72 7.90
CA LYS A 78 8.15 -14.14 6.99
C LYS A 78 6.78 -13.97 7.63
N ASP A 79 6.65 -14.30 8.91
CA ASP A 79 5.39 -14.16 9.64
C ASP A 79 4.98 -12.69 9.80
N PHE A 80 5.95 -11.82 10.10
CA PHE A 80 5.73 -10.38 10.15
C PHE A 80 5.37 -9.80 8.78
N ALA A 81 6.06 -10.22 7.71
CA ALA A 81 5.74 -9.82 6.35
C ALA A 81 4.34 -10.28 5.93
N LYS A 82 3.92 -11.49 6.32
CA LYS A 82 2.56 -12.00 6.08
C LYS A 82 1.49 -11.17 6.79
N PHE A 83 1.76 -10.74 8.03
CA PHE A 83 0.88 -9.84 8.76
C PHE A 83 0.75 -8.49 8.03
N SER A 84 1.89 -7.87 7.69
CA SER A 84 1.91 -6.57 7.00
C SER A 84 1.23 -6.64 5.63
N LEU A 85 1.47 -7.72 4.89
CA LEU A 85 0.83 -8.00 3.61
C LEU A 85 -0.70 -8.03 3.72
N LYS A 86 -1.23 -8.75 4.71
CA LYS A 86 -2.69 -8.81 4.94
C LYS A 86 -3.26 -7.44 5.29
N PHE A 87 -2.58 -6.72 6.19
CA PHE A 87 -3.03 -5.40 6.62
C PHE A 87 -3.09 -4.43 5.44
N PHE A 88 -1.96 -4.23 4.75
CA PHE A 88 -1.90 -3.30 3.62
C PHE A 88 -2.76 -3.76 2.44
N GLY A 89 -2.90 -5.06 2.20
CA GLY A 89 -3.76 -5.58 1.13
C GLY A 89 -5.23 -5.20 1.35
N ILE A 90 -5.75 -5.36 2.57
CA ILE A 90 -7.12 -4.98 2.92
C ILE A 90 -7.30 -3.47 2.79
N PHE A 91 -6.40 -2.68 3.37
CA PHE A 91 -6.47 -1.21 3.30
C PHE A 91 -6.33 -0.68 1.88
N PHE A 92 -5.54 -1.33 1.04
CA PHE A 92 -5.38 -0.93 -0.35
C PHE A 92 -6.69 -1.13 -1.13
N ILE A 93 -7.27 -2.33 -1.08
CA ILE A 93 -8.52 -2.65 -1.78
C ILE A 93 -9.66 -1.76 -1.28
N LEU A 94 -9.80 -1.63 0.04
CA LEU A 94 -10.84 -0.80 0.64
C LEU A 94 -10.66 0.68 0.29
N GLY A 95 -9.42 1.18 0.28
CA GLY A 95 -9.11 2.56 -0.09
C GLY A 95 -9.48 2.87 -1.55
N ILE A 96 -9.16 1.98 -2.48
CA ILE A 96 -9.57 2.12 -3.89
C ILE A 96 -11.10 2.09 -4.03
N ALA A 97 -11.77 1.12 -3.40
CA ALA A 97 -13.21 0.98 -3.46
C ALA A 97 -13.92 2.22 -2.88
N LEU A 98 -13.44 2.74 -1.75
CA LEU A 98 -13.99 3.91 -1.09
C LEU A 98 -13.76 5.17 -1.94
N PHE A 99 -12.56 5.34 -2.49
CA PHE A 99 -12.25 6.45 -3.38
C PHE A 99 -13.17 6.49 -4.61
N LEU A 100 -13.28 5.37 -5.33
CA LEU A 100 -14.12 5.26 -6.52
C LEU A 100 -15.62 5.40 -6.19
N GLY A 101 -16.08 4.70 -5.15
CA GLY A 101 -17.48 4.74 -4.73
C GLY A 101 -17.93 6.15 -4.36
N MET A 102 -17.12 6.87 -3.57
CA MET A 102 -17.39 8.26 -3.23
C MET A 102 -17.32 9.16 -4.46
N THR A 103 -16.33 8.98 -5.33
CA THR A 103 -16.20 9.78 -6.56
C THR A 103 -17.42 9.64 -7.46
N PHE A 104 -17.95 8.43 -7.65
CA PHE A 104 -19.12 8.20 -8.47
C PHE A 104 -20.41 8.70 -7.82
N PHE A 105 -20.53 8.62 -6.50
CA PHE A 105 -21.72 9.04 -5.76
C PHE A 105 -21.82 10.58 -5.68
N THR A 106 -20.73 11.25 -5.29
CA THR A 106 -20.72 12.70 -5.09
C THR A 106 -20.41 13.47 -6.37
N LYS A 107 -19.89 12.80 -7.41
CA LYS A 107 -19.35 13.41 -8.63
C LYS A 107 -18.17 14.36 -8.36
N HIS A 108 -17.45 14.16 -7.26
CA HIS A 108 -16.28 14.93 -6.84
C HIS A 108 -15.17 14.01 -6.34
N ILE A 109 -13.91 14.45 -6.42
CA ILE A 109 -12.77 13.64 -5.97
C ILE A 109 -12.60 13.78 -4.46
N PRO A 110 -12.78 12.70 -3.67
CA PRO A 110 -12.59 12.76 -2.22
C PRO A 110 -11.10 12.79 -1.85
N SER A 111 -10.78 13.44 -0.74
CA SER A 111 -9.43 13.42 -0.18
C SER A 111 -9.11 12.09 0.49
N MET A 112 -8.03 11.42 0.09
CA MET A 112 -7.52 10.20 0.73
C MET A 112 -6.53 10.44 1.86
N GLY A 113 -6.21 11.69 2.19
CA GLY A 113 -5.20 12.03 3.20
C GLY A 113 -5.53 11.45 4.58
N VAL A 114 -6.77 11.63 5.05
CA VAL A 114 -7.22 11.11 6.35
C VAL A 114 -7.21 9.59 6.37
N TYR A 115 -7.67 8.95 5.29
CA TYR A 115 -7.68 7.50 5.17
C TYR A 115 -6.26 6.92 5.26
N THR A 116 -5.31 7.52 4.55
CA THR A 116 -3.89 7.11 4.55
C THR A 116 -3.28 7.27 5.93
N ALA A 117 -3.50 8.41 6.60
CA ALA A 117 -3.00 8.64 7.94
C ALA A 117 -3.54 7.63 8.95
N LEU A 118 -4.85 7.33 8.91
CA LEU A 118 -5.47 6.33 9.77
C LEU A 118 -4.92 4.93 9.51
N ALA A 119 -4.73 4.55 8.23
CA ALA A 119 -4.15 3.25 7.88
C ALA A 119 -2.76 3.07 8.49
N LEU A 120 -1.89 4.08 8.38
CA LEU A 120 -0.55 4.05 8.97
C LEU A 120 -0.60 4.05 10.50
N PHE A 121 -1.49 4.85 11.10
CA PHE A 121 -1.64 4.90 12.55
C PHE A 121 -2.08 3.54 13.12
N PHE A 122 -3.11 2.91 12.54
CA PHE A 122 -3.54 1.58 12.95
C PHE A 122 -2.47 0.52 12.68
N TYR A 123 -1.70 0.63 11.60
CA TYR A 123 -0.58 -0.28 11.36
C TYR A 123 0.44 -0.20 12.51
N LEU A 124 0.85 1.01 12.88
CA LEU A 124 1.81 1.23 13.97
C LEU A 124 1.29 0.70 15.31
N LEU A 125 0.02 0.93 15.64
CA LEU A 125 -0.60 0.36 16.85
C LEU A 125 -0.50 -1.18 16.87
N ASN A 126 -0.82 -1.83 15.75
CA ASN A 126 -0.72 -3.29 15.66
C ASN A 126 0.73 -3.79 15.73
N VAL A 127 1.69 -3.03 15.20
CA VAL A 127 3.12 -3.34 15.32
C VAL A 127 3.55 -3.28 16.78
N PHE A 128 3.20 -2.22 17.52
CA PHE A 128 3.53 -2.11 18.94
C PHE A 128 2.86 -3.21 19.77
N GLU A 129 1.61 -3.54 19.49
CA GLU A 129 0.91 -4.62 20.18
C GLU A 129 1.59 -5.98 19.97
N ARG A 130 2.06 -6.26 18.74
CA ARG A 130 2.82 -7.49 18.44
C ARG A 130 4.17 -7.52 19.14
N LEU A 131 4.90 -6.41 19.11
CA LEU A 131 6.20 -6.31 19.78
C LEU A 131 6.09 -6.44 21.30
N ASN A 132 4.96 -6.09 21.90
CA ASN A 132 4.72 -6.27 23.33
C ASN A 132 4.35 -7.73 23.71
N LYS A 133 3.93 -8.54 22.75
CA LYS A 133 3.51 -9.94 22.96
C LYS A 133 4.62 -10.96 22.71
N ASP A 134 5.70 -10.55 22.02
CA ASP A 134 6.90 -11.34 21.73
C ASP A 134 8.03 -11.06 22.73
#